data_AF-A0A7X1L123-F1
#
_entry.id   AF-A0A7X1L123-F1
#
_cell.length_a   1.000
_cell.length_b   1.000
_cell.length_c   1.000
_cell.angle_alpha   90.00
_cell.angle_beta   90.00
_cell.angle_gamma   90.00
#
_symmetry.space_group_name_H-M   'P 1'
#
loop_
_entity.id
_entity.type
_entity.pdbx_description
1 polymer ?
#
loop_
_entity_poly.entity_id
_entity_poly.type
_entity_poly.pdbx_seq_one_letter_code
_entity_poly.pdbx_strand_id
1 'polypeptide(L)'
;MSQELLSILTQQDGPFSEYTENDIKILEKAAEECAQIFQRSSSCVEGRNAQLSLRHHGIHKLSDRSLKAQTIVHNYYRRNRDGTTPAERFFEAKHIDLFEWLLEKMDYPARPQHRLRKAA
;
A
#
# COMPACT_ATOMS: atom_id res chain seq x y z
N MET A 1 -22.63 -20.40 -15.58
CA MET A 1 -22.40 -19.24 -14.69
C MET A 1 -22.32 -17.89 -15.41
N SER A 2 -21.26 -17.55 -16.15
CA SER A 2 -21.16 -16.19 -16.74
C SER A 2 -22.24 -15.90 -17.80
N GLN A 3 -22.51 -16.84 -18.71
CA GLN A 3 -23.57 -16.67 -19.71
C GLN A 3 -24.98 -16.66 -19.11
N GLU A 4 -25.21 -17.38 -18.01
CA GLU A 4 -26.49 -17.35 -17.28
C GLU A 4 -26.72 -16.02 -16.56
N LEU A 5 -25.66 -15.32 -16.14
CA LEU A 5 -25.78 -13.99 -15.55
C LEU A 5 -26.04 -12.92 -16.61
N LEU A 6 -25.42 -13.06 -17.78
CA LEU A 6 -25.65 -12.16 -18.91
C LEU A 6 -27.07 -12.27 -19.47
N SER A 7 -27.65 -13.48 -19.47
CA SER A 7 -29.01 -13.68 -19.98
C SER A 7 -30.08 -12.96 -19.16
N ILE A 8 -29.82 -12.63 -17.89
CA ILE A 8 -30.71 -11.85 -17.02
C ILE A 8 -30.82 -10.40 -17.51
N LEU A 9 -29.75 -9.85 -18.07
CA LEU A 9 -29.71 -8.45 -18.53
C LEU A 9 -30.61 -8.22 -19.75
N THR A 10 -30.73 -9.25 -20.61
CA THR A 10 -31.43 -9.20 -21.89
C THR A 10 -32.86 -9.78 -21.84
N GLN A 11 -33.39 -10.08 -20.65
CA GLN A 11 -34.78 -10.53 -20.51
C GLN A 11 -35.76 -9.41 -20.91
N GLN A 12 -37.01 -9.80 -21.23
CA GLN A 12 -38.03 -8.88 -21.74
C GLN A 12 -38.35 -7.73 -20.75
N ASP A 13 -38.30 -8.01 -19.44
CA ASP A 13 -38.35 -7.03 -18.34
C ASP A 13 -36.98 -6.83 -17.67
N GLY A 14 -35.90 -7.14 -18.40
CA GLY A 14 -34.54 -7.07 -17.90
C GLY A 14 -34.02 -5.63 -17.80
N PRO A 15 -32.92 -5.39 -17.06
CA PRO A 15 -32.32 -4.06 -16.89
C PRO A 15 -32.02 -3.30 -18.19
N PHE A 16 -31.84 -3.98 -19.32
CA PHE A 16 -31.59 -3.33 -20.61
C PHE A 16 -32.85 -2.98 -21.41
N SER A 17 -34.05 -3.35 -20.95
CA SER A 17 -35.31 -3.08 -21.66
C SER A 17 -35.61 -1.57 -21.80
N GLU A 18 -35.11 -0.76 -20.87
CA GLU A 18 -35.30 0.70 -20.83
C GLU A 18 -34.20 1.48 -21.58
N TYR A 19 -33.16 0.82 -22.06
CA TYR A 19 -31.98 1.46 -22.63
C TYR A 19 -31.94 1.31 -24.15
N THR A 20 -31.45 2.33 -24.84
CA THR A 20 -31.19 2.22 -26.28
C THR A 20 -29.95 1.36 -26.52
N GLU A 21 -29.83 0.77 -27.71
CA GLU A 21 -28.64 0.02 -28.10
C GLU A 21 -27.34 0.82 -27.94
N ASN A 22 -27.42 2.15 -28.07
CA ASN A 22 -26.25 3.02 -27.91
C ASN A 22 -25.86 3.17 -26.43
N ASP A 23 -26.83 3.29 -25.53
CA ASP A 23 -26.60 3.36 -24.09
C ASP A 23 -26.02 2.05 -23.56
N ILE A 24 -26.52 0.91 -24.06
CA ILE A 24 -25.99 -0.42 -23.72
C ILE A 24 -24.52 -0.52 -24.13
N LYS A 25 -24.15 -0.08 -25.34
CA LYS A 25 -22.74 -0.06 -25.79
C LYS A 25 -21.84 0.80 -24.91
N ILE A 26 -22.35 1.93 -24.42
CA ILE A 26 -21.60 2.81 -23.50
C ILE A 26 -21.37 2.10 -22.16
N LEU A 27 -22.42 1.45 -21.63
CA LEU A 27 -22.34 0.69 -20.37
C LEU A 27 -21.40 -0.51 -20.49
N GLU A 28 -21.46 -1.26 -21.59
CA GLU A 28 -20.56 -2.39 -21.86
C GLU A 28 -19.11 -1.92 -21.94
N LYS A 29 -18.85 -0.82 -22.66
CA LYS A 29 -17.51 -0.24 -22.76
C LYS A 29 -16.98 0.21 -21.40
N ALA A 30 -17.80 0.90 -20.60
CA ALA A 30 -17.41 1.32 -19.26
C ALA A 30 -17.15 0.13 -18.33
N ALA A 31 -17.97 -0.94 -18.43
CA ALA A 31 -17.78 -2.17 -17.70
C ALA A 31 -16.47 -2.87 -18.10
N GLU A 32 -16.13 -2.88 -19.39
CA GLU A 32 -14.87 -3.41 -19.90
C GLU A 32 -13.66 -2.60 -19.42
N GLU A 33 -13.72 -1.27 -19.50
CA GLU A 33 -12.67 -0.38 -18.97
C GLU A 33 -12.48 -0.58 -17.46
N CYS A 34 -13.57 -0.66 -16.69
CA CYS A 34 -13.52 -0.98 -15.26
C CYS A 34 -12.92 -2.37 -15.02
N ALA A 35 -13.31 -3.37 -15.82
CA ALA A 35 -12.77 -4.72 -15.72
C ALA A 35 -11.27 -4.74 -16.03
N GLN A 36 -10.76 -3.95 -16.96
CA GLN A 36 -9.32 -3.83 -17.24
C GLN A 36 -8.55 -3.17 -16.08
N ILE A 37 -9.16 -2.20 -15.39
CA ILE A 37 -8.56 -1.53 -14.22
C ILE A 37 -8.59 -2.45 -12.98
N PHE A 38 -9.69 -3.19 -12.81
CA PHE A 38 -9.96 -3.98 -11.61
C PHE A 38 -9.90 -5.49 -11.83
N GLN A 39 -9.34 -5.95 -12.95
CA GLN A 39 -9.30 -7.37 -13.26
C GLN A 39 -8.63 -8.09 -12.08
N ARG A 40 -9.34 -9.06 -11.51
CA ARG A 40 -8.68 -10.05 -10.65
C ARG A 40 -7.66 -10.71 -11.55
N SER A 41 -6.39 -10.32 -11.40
CA SER A 41 -5.29 -11.13 -11.82
C SER A 41 -5.54 -12.51 -11.21
N SER A 42 -5.89 -13.47 -12.07
CA SER A 42 -5.87 -14.90 -11.72
C SER A 42 -4.45 -15.33 -11.30
N SER A 43 -3.46 -14.49 -11.62
CA SER A 43 -2.10 -14.54 -11.12
C SER A 43 -1.99 -13.98 -9.69
N CYS A 44 -1.50 -14.81 -8.78
CA CYS A 44 -1.14 -14.46 -7.40
C CYS A 44 0.00 -13.42 -7.32
N VAL A 45 0.73 -13.20 -8.43
CA VAL A 45 1.96 -12.43 -8.49
C VAL A 45 1.84 -11.08 -9.21
N GLU A 46 0.67 -10.72 -9.75
CA GLU A 46 0.45 -9.40 -10.36
C GLU A 46 -0.76 -8.64 -9.81
N GLY A 47 -0.79 -7.33 -10.07
CA GLY A 47 -1.92 -6.44 -9.74
C GLY A 47 -2.21 -6.30 -8.24
N ARG A 48 -3.50 -6.24 -7.90
CA ARG A 48 -3.96 -6.03 -6.53
C ARG A 48 -3.59 -7.19 -5.58
N ASN A 49 -3.63 -8.44 -6.06
CA ASN A 49 -3.30 -9.60 -5.25
C ASN A 49 -1.80 -9.63 -4.89
N ALA A 50 -0.94 -9.23 -5.83
CA ALA A 50 0.49 -9.06 -5.57
C ALA A 50 0.76 -7.94 -4.59
N GLN A 51 0.11 -6.77 -4.77
CA GLN A 51 0.24 -5.64 -3.86
C GLN A 51 -0.19 -6.04 -2.43
N LEU A 52 -1.33 -6.73 -2.28
CA LEU A 52 -1.80 -7.21 -0.99
C LEU A 52 -0.87 -8.26 -0.39
N SER A 53 -0.38 -9.20 -1.20
CA SER A 53 0.59 -10.21 -0.76
C SER A 53 1.91 -9.58 -0.31
N LEU A 54 2.42 -8.60 -1.05
CA LEU A 54 3.65 -7.87 -0.71
C LEU A 54 3.47 -7.05 0.58
N ARG A 55 2.34 -6.34 0.70
CA ARG A 55 1.99 -5.58 1.90
C ARG A 55 1.89 -6.51 3.11
N HIS A 56 1.14 -7.61 2.99
CA HIS A 56 1.04 -8.63 4.02
C HIS A 56 2.44 -9.16 4.38
N HIS A 57 3.25 -9.52 3.38
CA HIS A 57 4.60 -10.04 3.60
C HIS A 57 5.49 -9.07 4.39
N GLY A 58 5.43 -7.78 4.05
CA GLY A 58 6.19 -6.73 4.73
C GLY A 58 5.72 -6.43 6.15
N ILE A 59 4.41 -6.49 6.42
CA ILE A 59 3.86 -6.10 7.74
C ILE A 59 3.70 -7.27 8.72
N HIS A 60 3.40 -8.48 8.24
CA HIS A 60 3.07 -9.64 9.12
C HIS A 60 4.29 -10.20 9.87
N LYS A 61 5.51 -9.80 9.50
CA LYS A 61 6.76 -10.22 10.14
C LYS A 61 7.45 -9.10 10.93
N LEU A 62 6.75 -7.98 11.17
CA LEU A 62 7.30 -6.93 12.01
C LEU A 62 7.39 -7.44 13.44
N SER A 63 8.62 -7.61 13.93
CA SER A 63 8.86 -7.93 15.33
C SER A 63 8.42 -6.78 16.23
N ASP A 64 8.09 -7.08 17.49
CA ASP A 64 7.75 -6.04 18.47
C ASP A 64 8.85 -4.98 18.60
N ARG A 65 10.11 -5.39 18.44
CA ARG A 65 11.25 -4.46 18.41
C ARG A 65 11.15 -3.49 17.23
N SER A 66 10.91 -4.01 16.02
CA SER A 66 10.77 -3.18 14.82
C SER A 66 9.54 -2.29 14.88
N LEU A 67 8.45 -2.78 15.49
CA LEU A 67 7.23 -1.99 15.68
C LEU A 67 7.49 -0.82 16.65
N LYS A 68 8.12 -1.08 17.81
CA LYS A 68 8.50 -0.03 18.76
C LYS A 68 9.40 1.03 18.12
N ALA A 69 10.41 0.62 17.37
CA ALA A 69 11.29 1.54 16.66
C ALA A 69 10.53 2.42 15.66
N GLN A 70 9.64 1.83 14.85
CA GLN A 70 8.81 2.58 13.91
C GLN A 70 7.86 3.55 14.61
N THR A 71 7.27 3.17 15.75
CA THR A 71 6.43 4.06 16.56
C THR A 71 7.23 5.28 17.04
N ILE A 72 8.47 5.08 17.51
CA ILE A 72 9.34 6.18 17.94
C ILE A 72 9.66 7.10 16.75
N VAL A 73 10.09 6.54 15.61
CA VAL A 73 10.42 7.34 14.41
C VAL A 73 9.19 8.11 13.90
N HIS A 74 8.01 7.47 13.89
CA HIS A 74 6.77 8.11 13.47
C HIS A 74 6.44 9.30 14.38
N ASN A 75 6.51 9.11 15.69
CA ASN A 75 6.08 10.12 16.66
C ASN A 75 7.08 11.28 16.81
N TYR A 76 8.38 11.00 16.72
CA TYR A 76 9.42 11.97 17.10
C TYR A 76 10.31 12.44 15.94
N TYR A 77 10.25 11.83 14.75
CA TYR A 77 11.07 12.25 13.61
C TYR A 77 10.25 12.67 12.39
N ARG A 78 9.16 11.96 12.09
CA ARG A 78 8.33 12.27 10.92
C ARG A 78 7.60 13.60 11.14
N ARG A 79 7.86 14.58 10.25
CA ARG A 79 7.24 15.90 10.25
C ARG A 79 6.09 15.96 9.25
N ASN A 80 5.07 16.74 9.59
CA ASN A 80 3.96 17.05 8.68
C ASN A 80 4.29 18.33 7.86
N ARG A 81 3.37 18.78 6.99
CA ARG A 81 3.59 19.96 6.11
C ARG A 81 3.88 21.25 6.89
N ASP A 82 3.36 21.36 8.10
CA ASP A 82 3.59 22.45 9.05
C ASP A 82 4.92 22.33 9.82
N GLY A 83 5.69 21.28 9.57
CA GLY A 83 6.97 21.01 10.23
C GLY A 83 6.86 20.35 11.60
N THR A 84 5.66 20.13 12.14
CA THR A 84 5.47 19.57 13.49
C THR A 84 5.42 18.05 13.49
N THR A 85 5.90 17.43 14.57
CA THR A 85 5.82 15.97 14.77
C THR A 85 4.51 15.58 15.46
N PRO A 86 4.06 14.31 15.34
CA PRO A 86 2.90 13.83 16.10
C PRO A 86 3.06 13.99 17.62
N ALA A 87 4.27 13.78 18.16
CA ALA A 87 4.53 13.98 19.58
C ALA A 87 4.38 15.45 19.99
N GLU A 88 4.90 16.39 19.20
CA GLU A 88 4.73 17.82 19.48
C GLU A 88 3.26 18.24 19.54
N ARG A 89 2.43 17.72 18.62
CA ARG A 89 0.99 18.02 18.62
C ARG A 89 0.25 17.38 19.79
N PHE A 90 0.66 16.17 20.19
CA PHE A 90 0.00 15.45 21.27
C PHE A 90 0.34 16.02 22.65
N PHE A 91 1.61 16.39 22.88
CA PHE A 91 2.08 16.93 24.15
C PHE A 91 2.04 18.47 24.23
N GLU A 92 1.72 19.14 23.11
CA GLU A 92 1.74 20.60 22.98
C GLU A 92 3.09 21.22 23.38
N ALA A 93 4.16 20.44 23.25
CA ALA A 93 5.50 20.80 23.71
C ALA A 93 6.57 20.29 22.72
N LYS A 94 7.68 21.02 22.63
CA LYS A 94 8.86 20.57 21.88
C LYS A 94 9.53 19.42 22.61
N HIS A 95 9.92 18.40 21.86
CA HIS A 95 10.74 17.30 22.36
C HIS A 95 12.19 17.49 21.89
N ILE A 96 13.10 16.72 22.49
CA ILE A 96 14.50 16.64 22.05
C ILE A 96 14.54 16.08 20.62
N ASP A 97 15.42 16.59 19.77
CA ASP A 97 15.57 16.04 18.42
C ASP A 97 15.99 14.56 18.49
N LEU A 98 15.21 13.68 17.84
CA LEU A 98 15.43 12.24 17.93
C LEU A 98 16.79 11.83 17.34
N PHE A 99 17.24 12.49 16.27
CA PHE A 99 18.47 12.15 15.61
C PHE A 99 19.68 12.54 16.48
N GLU A 100 19.67 13.75 17.03
CA GLU A 100 20.71 14.18 17.97
C GLU A 100 20.77 13.29 19.22
N TRP A 101 19.61 12.96 19.79
CA TRP A 101 19.54 12.04 20.93
C TRP A 101 20.09 10.64 20.60
N LEU A 102 19.80 10.12 19.40
CA LEU A 102 20.33 8.83 18.95
C LEU A 102 21.85 8.89 18.76
N LEU A 103 22.39 9.97 18.17
CA LEU A 103 23.83 10.14 18.00
C LEU A 103 24.57 10.16 19.34
N GLU A 104 23.99 10.74 20.37
CA GLU A 104 24.58 10.76 21.71
C GLU A 104 24.58 9.37 22.39
N LYS A 105 23.61 8.51 22.06
CA LYS A 105 23.41 7.21 22.73
C LYS A 105 23.87 6.00 21.93
N MET A 106 24.09 6.15 20.63
CA MET A 106 24.51 5.05 19.77
C MET A 106 26.02 4.91 19.76
N ASP A 107 26.50 3.68 19.95
CA ASP A 107 27.88 3.32 19.63
C ASP A 107 28.16 3.48 18.13
N TYR A 108 29.42 3.74 17.79
CA TYR A 108 29.84 3.78 16.40
C TYR A 108 29.52 2.46 15.69
N PRO A 109 28.96 2.51 14.47
CA PRO A 109 28.68 1.30 13.71
C PRO A 109 29.98 0.53 13.47
N ALA A 110 29.86 -0.80 13.47
CA ALA A 110 30.99 -1.66 13.14
C ALA A 110 31.61 -1.24 11.79
N ARG A 111 32.94 -1.28 11.71
CA ARG A 111 33.64 -0.93 10.47
C ARG A 111 33.14 -1.82 9.32
N PRO A 112 33.02 -1.28 8.10
CA PRO A 112 32.69 -2.07 6.92
C PRO A 112 33.59 -3.29 6.84
N GLN A 113 33.03 -4.45 6.52
CA GLN A 113 33.82 -5.65 6.32
C GLN A 113 34.87 -5.39 5.23
N HIS A 114 36.15 -5.54 5.59
CA HIS A 114 37.24 -5.47 4.63
C HIS A 114 37.20 -6.74 3.77
N ARG A 115 36.55 -6.67 2.59
CA ARG A 115 36.60 -7.79 1.64
C ARG A 115 38.04 -7.97 1.20
N LEU A 116 38.66 -9.07 1.62
CA LEU A 116 39.90 -9.54 1.00
C LEU A 116 39.58 -9.75 -0.49
N ARG A 117 40.26 -9.00 -1.37
CA ARG A 117 40.22 -9.29 -2.81
C ARG A 117 40.72 -10.72 -2.98
N LYS A 118 39.86 -11.63 -3.45
CA LYS A 118 40.34 -12.92 -3.95
C LYS A 118 41.29 -12.62 -5.11
N ALA A 119 42.52 -13.14 -5.04
CA ALA A 119 43.44 -13.13 -6.17
C ALA A 119 42.75 -13.83 -7.36
N ALA A 120 42.87 -13.22 -8.54
CA ALA A 120 42.31 -13.71 -9.80
C ALA A 120 43.03 -14.98 -10.28
#